data_AF-A0A840KL06-F1
#
_entry.id   AF-A0A840KL06-F1
#
_cell.length_a   1.000
_cell.length_b   1.000
_cell.length_c   1.000
_cell.angle_alpha   90.00
_cell.angle_beta   90.00
_cell.angle_gamma   90.00
#
_symmetry.space_group_name_H-M   'P 1'
#
loop_
_entity.id
_entity.type
_entity.pdbx_description
1 polymer ?
#
loop_
_entity_poly.entity_id
_entity_poly.type
_entity_poly.pdbx_seq_one_letter_code
_entity_poly.pdbx_strand_id
1 'polypeptide(L)'
;MTTYRDKQKRAHFESFANKIYTGIREIKPEYAEKRAIWELFQNALDTVEKNGEIEIIKSDRGFIFKHNGRPFSDLEFGGLIKQFSVGKAYGDNKDKIGQYGTGFISTHVYGKTIEVNTSIQLDNSRYKILKDFKLDRNASTPETLTDKLIEQDDFLEELIDLNQESVETPLTFTSFEYIANEGNQIRIVNMIGYIESIIPYIFCFNNKLKSVLIIDEKRKDFFERGETKQDHIEISKNNESFYIPFLQND
;
A
#
# COMPACT_ATOMS: atom_id res chain seq x y z
N MET A 1 28.80 -16.95 -19.66
CA MET A 1 29.45 -16.80 -18.33
C MET A 1 28.75 -15.66 -17.61
N THR A 2 28.37 -15.84 -16.34
CA THR A 2 27.81 -14.78 -15.49
C THR A 2 28.86 -13.69 -15.26
N THR A 3 28.53 -12.43 -15.55
CA THR A 3 29.45 -11.30 -15.42
C THR A 3 29.64 -10.89 -13.95
N TYR A 4 30.66 -10.08 -13.68
CA TYR A 4 30.83 -9.48 -12.34
C TYR A 4 29.63 -8.58 -11.96
N ARG A 5 29.06 -7.85 -12.94
CA ARG A 5 27.88 -7.00 -12.73
C ARG A 5 26.67 -7.84 -12.32
N ASP A 6 26.45 -8.98 -12.97
CA ASP A 6 25.35 -9.90 -12.62
C ASP A 6 25.49 -10.45 -11.20
N LYS A 7 26.73 -10.78 -10.78
CA LYS A 7 27.02 -11.22 -9.42
C LYS A 7 26.74 -10.14 -8.38
N GLN A 8 27.13 -8.88 -8.66
CA GLN A 8 26.84 -7.74 -7.79
C GLN A 8 25.34 -7.45 -7.70
N LYS A 9 24.63 -7.44 -8.84
CA LYS A 9 23.17 -7.28 -8.86
C LYS A 9 22.51 -8.36 -8.01
N ARG A 10 22.88 -9.64 -8.22
CA ARG A 10 22.35 -10.73 -7.42
C ARG A 10 22.60 -10.57 -5.92
N ALA A 11 23.84 -10.34 -5.50
CA ALA A 11 24.17 -10.17 -4.08
C ALA A 11 23.39 -9.02 -3.42
N HIS A 12 23.17 -7.92 -4.15
CA HIS A 12 22.35 -6.81 -3.70
C HIS A 12 20.89 -7.24 -3.48
N PHE A 13 20.29 -7.96 -4.43
CA PHE A 13 18.92 -8.48 -4.30
C PHE A 13 18.77 -9.59 -3.25
N GLU A 14 19.80 -10.40 -3.02
CA GLU A 14 19.80 -11.40 -1.94
C GLU A 14 19.63 -10.73 -0.58
N SER A 15 20.21 -9.55 -0.36
CA SER A 15 20.04 -8.80 0.89
C SER A 15 18.58 -8.36 1.11
N PHE A 16 17.91 -7.84 0.06
CA PHE A 16 16.50 -7.46 0.13
C PHE A 16 15.60 -8.68 0.28
N ALA A 17 15.86 -9.76 -0.47
CA ALA A 17 15.12 -11.00 -0.38
C ALA A 17 15.17 -11.58 1.04
N ASN A 18 16.34 -11.65 1.66
CA ASN A 18 16.48 -12.13 3.03
C ASN A 18 15.66 -11.30 4.03
N LYS A 19 15.69 -9.96 3.90
CA LYS A 19 14.91 -9.05 4.75
C LYS A 19 13.41 -9.29 4.57
N ILE A 20 12.92 -9.35 3.33
CA ILE A 20 11.50 -9.54 3.03
C ILE A 20 11.04 -10.92 3.46
N TYR A 21 11.80 -11.97 3.13
CA TYR A 21 11.50 -13.36 3.46
C TYR A 21 11.36 -13.56 4.97
N THR A 22 12.31 -13.01 5.74
CA THR A 22 12.30 -13.04 7.20
C THR A 22 11.11 -12.23 7.74
N GLY A 23 10.95 -10.98 7.28
CA GLY A 23 9.89 -10.09 7.73
C GLY A 23 8.48 -10.67 7.55
N ILE A 24 8.19 -11.32 6.41
CA ILE A 24 6.89 -11.96 6.17
C ILE A 24 6.66 -13.14 7.12
N ARG A 25 7.69 -13.94 7.41
CA ARG A 25 7.59 -15.09 8.34
C ARG A 25 7.46 -14.67 9.81
N GLU A 26 7.91 -13.47 10.14
CA GLU A 26 7.86 -12.89 11.47
C GLU A 26 6.59 -12.07 11.72
N ILE A 27 5.64 -12.03 10.77
CA ILE A 27 4.29 -11.49 11.00
C ILE A 27 3.57 -12.40 12.01
N LYS A 28 3.83 -12.16 13.29
CA LYS A 28 3.30 -12.92 14.43
C LYS A 28 2.43 -12.14 15.44
N PRO A 29 2.02 -10.87 15.26
CA PRO A 29 1.21 -10.24 16.28
C PRO A 29 -0.23 -10.76 16.30
N GLU A 30 -0.81 -10.78 17.49
CA GLU A 30 -2.27 -10.83 17.69
C GLU A 30 -2.90 -9.68 16.90
N TYR A 31 -3.92 -9.96 16.09
CA TYR A 31 -4.58 -8.98 15.22
C TYR A 31 -3.67 -8.30 14.18
N ALA A 32 -2.69 -9.01 13.62
CA ALA A 32 -1.82 -8.51 12.54
C ALA A 32 -2.62 -7.86 11.38
N GLU A 33 -3.78 -8.42 11.04
CA GLU A 33 -4.71 -7.89 10.05
C GLU A 33 -5.37 -6.56 10.42
N LYS A 34 -5.42 -6.18 11.69
CA LYS A 34 -5.89 -4.86 12.11
C LYS A 34 -4.78 -3.83 11.96
N ARG A 35 -3.55 -4.19 12.31
CA ARG A 35 -2.39 -3.30 12.10
C ARG A 35 -2.14 -3.06 10.61
N ALA A 36 -2.19 -4.10 9.79
CA ALA A 36 -1.89 -4.00 8.37
C ALA A 36 -2.81 -3.02 7.62
N ILE A 37 -4.10 -2.91 7.98
CA ILE A 37 -5.00 -1.96 7.32
C ILE A 37 -4.65 -0.51 7.68
N TRP A 38 -4.18 -0.25 8.91
CA TRP A 38 -3.66 1.07 9.29
C TRP A 38 -2.45 1.46 8.45
N GLU A 39 -1.54 0.53 8.17
CA GLU A 39 -0.37 0.79 7.32
C GLU A 39 -0.80 1.13 5.88
N LEU A 40 -1.86 0.50 5.35
CA LEU A 40 -2.42 0.84 4.03
C LEU A 40 -3.05 2.24 4.02
N PHE A 41 -3.81 2.60 5.05
CA PHE A 41 -4.32 3.96 5.20
C PHE A 41 -3.18 4.98 5.28
N GLN A 42 -2.14 4.72 6.09
CA GLN A 42 -0.99 5.62 6.19
C GLN A 42 -0.31 5.81 4.84
N ASN A 43 -0.01 4.72 4.12
CA ASN A 43 0.61 4.80 2.79
C ASN A 43 -0.24 5.62 1.80
N ALA A 44 -1.56 5.44 1.82
CA ALA A 44 -2.47 6.25 0.98
C ALA A 44 -2.43 7.72 1.39
N LEU A 45 -2.61 8.00 2.68
CA LEU A 45 -2.75 9.36 3.20
C LEU A 45 -1.45 10.18 3.12
N ASP A 46 -0.29 9.52 3.14
CA ASP A 46 1.02 10.14 2.89
C ASP A 46 1.14 10.68 1.45
N THR A 47 0.36 10.14 0.51
CA THR A 47 0.36 10.53 -0.92
C THR A 47 -0.83 11.39 -1.32
N VAL A 48 -1.84 11.52 -0.45
CA VAL A 48 -3.01 12.39 -0.69
C VAL A 48 -2.65 13.84 -0.39
N GLU A 49 -2.90 14.73 -1.35
CA GLU A 49 -2.73 16.17 -1.17
C GLU A 49 -4.03 16.84 -0.70
N LYS A 50 -5.16 16.50 -1.33
CA LYS A 50 -6.52 17.00 -1.02
C LYS A 50 -7.56 16.05 -1.56
N ASN A 51 -8.77 16.11 -1.02
CA ASN A 51 -9.92 15.32 -1.49
C ASN A 51 -9.59 13.83 -1.67
N GLY A 52 -8.91 13.24 -0.69
CA GLY A 52 -8.51 11.84 -0.70
C GLY A 52 -9.72 10.92 -0.75
N GLU A 53 -9.64 9.91 -1.59
CA GLU A 53 -10.65 8.88 -1.76
C GLU A 53 -9.97 7.53 -1.60
N ILE A 54 -10.55 6.66 -0.79
CA ILE A 54 -10.07 5.30 -0.56
C ILE A 54 -11.20 4.32 -0.84
N GLU A 55 -10.93 3.27 -1.61
CA GLU A 55 -11.87 2.16 -1.84
C GLU A 55 -11.30 0.86 -1.28
N ILE A 56 -12.13 0.10 -0.57
CA ILE A 56 -11.78 -1.19 0.02
C ILE A 56 -12.84 -2.18 -0.41
N ILE A 57 -12.47 -3.06 -1.33
CA ILE A 57 -13.40 -3.92 -2.05
C ILE A 57 -13.00 -5.36 -1.81
N LYS A 58 -13.87 -6.16 -1.21
CA LYS A 58 -13.66 -7.61 -1.18
C LYS A 58 -13.83 -8.16 -2.60
N SER A 59 -12.89 -9.01 -3.04
CA SER A 59 -12.97 -9.70 -4.32
C SER A 59 -12.94 -11.21 -4.10
N ASP A 60 -13.36 -11.98 -5.10
CA ASP A 60 -13.31 -13.45 -5.04
C ASP A 60 -11.88 -13.97 -4.82
N ARG A 61 -10.88 -13.19 -5.24
CA ARG A 61 -9.44 -13.51 -5.08
C ARG A 61 -8.88 -13.06 -3.72
N GLY A 62 -9.56 -12.18 -2.98
CA GLY A 62 -9.07 -11.59 -1.73
C GLY A 62 -9.69 -10.21 -1.46
N PHE A 63 -8.89 -9.15 -1.53
CA PHE A 63 -9.43 -7.78 -1.45
C PHE A 63 -8.55 -6.77 -2.19
N ILE A 64 -9.19 -5.69 -2.61
CA ILE A 64 -8.59 -4.57 -3.33
C ILE A 64 -8.61 -3.35 -2.42
N PHE A 65 -7.44 -2.74 -2.23
CA PHE A 65 -7.30 -1.42 -1.62
C PHE A 65 -6.93 -0.41 -2.70
N LYS A 66 -7.72 0.66 -2.87
CA LYS A 66 -7.45 1.73 -3.82
C LYS A 66 -7.35 3.08 -3.13
N HIS A 67 -6.53 3.97 -3.66
CA HIS A 67 -6.51 5.38 -3.26
C HIS A 67 -6.16 6.29 -4.43
N ASN A 68 -6.64 7.54 -4.38
CA ASN A 68 -6.36 8.57 -5.38
C ASN A 68 -5.18 9.49 -5.00
N GLY A 69 -4.26 8.98 -4.19
CA GLY A 69 -3.02 9.69 -3.86
C GLY A 69 -2.14 9.87 -5.10
N ARG A 70 -1.14 10.75 -5.00
CA ARG A 70 -0.24 11.03 -6.12
C ARG A 70 0.43 9.75 -6.65
N PRO A 71 0.74 9.68 -7.96
CA PRO A 71 1.54 8.61 -8.53
C PRO A 71 2.89 8.41 -7.81
N PHE A 72 3.42 7.19 -7.90
CA PHE A 72 4.78 6.89 -7.47
C PHE A 72 5.80 7.58 -8.38
N SER A 73 6.96 7.99 -7.86
CA SER A 73 8.13 8.10 -8.71
C SER A 73 8.69 6.71 -9.04
N ASP A 74 9.53 6.63 -10.07
CA ASP A 74 10.29 5.42 -10.42
C ASP A 74 11.10 4.88 -9.23
N LEU A 75 11.75 5.77 -8.47
CA LEU A 75 12.52 5.43 -7.28
C LEU A 75 11.63 4.89 -6.16
N GLU A 76 10.44 5.46 -5.94
CA GLU A 76 9.49 5.00 -4.94
C GLU A 76 8.92 3.63 -5.30
N PHE A 77 8.60 3.40 -6.58
CA PHE A 77 8.11 2.11 -7.05
C PHE A 77 9.20 1.04 -6.99
N GLY A 78 10.45 1.38 -7.35
CA GLY A 78 11.60 0.51 -7.11
C GLY A 78 11.82 0.21 -5.63
N GLY A 79 11.53 1.18 -4.75
CA GLY A 79 11.50 1.02 -3.30
C GLY A 79 10.41 0.05 -2.81
N LEU A 80 9.23 0.06 -3.44
CA LEU A 80 8.18 -0.93 -3.18
C LEU A 80 8.65 -2.35 -3.53
N ILE A 81 9.33 -2.53 -4.67
CA ILE A 81 9.88 -3.84 -5.07
C ILE A 81 10.93 -4.30 -4.05
N LYS A 82 11.89 -3.44 -3.71
CA LYS A 82 13.05 -3.78 -2.85
C LYS A 82 12.76 -3.66 -1.35
N GLN A 83 11.56 -3.21 -0.98
CA GLN A 83 11.09 -3.03 0.40
C GLN A 83 11.93 -2.04 1.23
N PHE A 84 12.14 -0.84 0.67
CA PHE A 84 12.70 0.31 1.38
C PHE A 84 11.88 1.58 1.12
N SER A 85 11.96 2.54 2.05
CA SER A 85 11.29 3.83 1.92
C SER A 85 12.28 4.89 1.42
N VAL A 86 11.90 5.62 0.37
CA VAL A 86 12.68 6.76 -0.15
C VAL A 86 12.56 7.94 0.83
N GLY A 87 13.66 8.68 1.04
CA GLY A 87 13.63 9.96 1.77
C GLY A 87 13.57 9.88 3.31
N LYS A 88 13.53 8.69 3.92
CA LYS A 88 13.65 8.53 5.39
C LYS A 88 15.12 8.23 5.75
N ALA A 89 15.81 9.20 6.37
CA ALA A 89 17.21 9.06 6.74
C ALA A 89 17.44 7.98 7.82
N TYR A 90 18.53 7.23 7.68
CA TYR A 90 19.01 6.31 8.72
C TYR A 90 19.54 7.14 9.90
N GLY A 91 18.77 7.27 10.99
CA GLY A 91 19.32 7.85 12.23
C GLY A 91 18.40 8.64 13.16
N ASP A 92 17.14 8.93 12.82
CA ASP A 92 16.23 9.62 13.74
C ASP A 92 15.61 8.63 14.74
N ASN A 93 16.50 7.98 15.52
CA ASN A 93 16.20 6.95 16.51
C ASN A 93 15.81 7.59 17.86
N LYS A 94 14.65 8.25 17.92
CA LYS A 94 14.00 8.50 19.22
C LYS A 94 12.84 7.56 19.54
N ASP A 95 12.31 6.83 18.55
CA ASP A 95 11.27 5.84 18.80
C ASP A 95 11.64 4.48 18.19
N LYS A 96 11.90 3.49 19.06
CA LYS A 96 12.02 2.07 18.69
C LYS A 96 10.64 1.48 18.32
N ILE A 97 9.91 2.12 17.41
CA ILE A 97 8.64 1.62 16.85
C ILE A 97 8.75 1.73 15.33
N GLY A 98 8.98 0.60 14.66
CA GLY A 98 8.90 0.48 13.21
C GLY A 98 10.26 0.50 12.51
N GLN A 99 10.84 -0.68 12.30
CA GLN A 99 11.95 -0.80 11.35
C GLN A 99 11.48 -0.34 9.97
N TYR A 100 12.28 0.52 9.36
CA TYR A 100 12.05 1.16 8.08
C TYR A 100 11.66 0.17 6.96
N GLY A 101 10.55 0.47 6.27
CA GLY A 101 9.99 -0.37 5.22
C GLY A 101 9.21 -1.61 5.68
N THR A 102 9.02 -1.86 6.99
CA THR A 102 8.28 -3.03 7.50
C THR A 102 6.75 -2.86 7.50
N GLY A 103 6.24 -1.63 7.48
CA GLY A 103 4.79 -1.36 7.47
C GLY A 103 4.10 -2.07 6.31
N PHE A 104 4.61 -1.88 5.09
CA PHE A 104 4.08 -2.57 3.92
C PHE A 104 4.33 -4.09 3.94
N ILE A 105 5.43 -4.59 4.54
CA ILE A 105 5.63 -6.04 4.76
C ILE A 105 4.46 -6.61 5.56
N SER A 106 3.99 -5.92 6.60
CA SER A 106 2.89 -6.40 7.44
C SER A 106 1.60 -6.68 6.65
N THR A 107 1.39 -5.98 5.52
CA THR A 107 0.21 -6.17 4.66
C THR A 107 0.19 -7.53 3.96
N HIS A 108 1.32 -8.24 3.90
CA HIS A 108 1.38 -9.60 3.36
C HIS A 108 0.61 -10.63 4.23
N VAL A 109 0.10 -10.20 5.38
CA VAL A 109 -0.90 -10.92 6.16
C VAL A 109 -2.19 -11.19 5.37
N TYR A 110 -2.51 -10.37 4.37
CA TYR A 110 -3.65 -10.56 3.46
C TYR A 110 -3.33 -11.35 2.20
N GLY A 111 -2.06 -11.58 1.89
CA GLY A 111 -1.65 -12.27 0.66
C GLY A 111 -0.18 -12.03 0.35
N LYS A 112 0.52 -13.05 -0.15
CA LYS A 112 1.94 -12.94 -0.51
C LYS A 112 2.16 -12.42 -1.95
N THR A 113 1.10 -12.36 -2.73
CA THR A 113 1.13 -11.84 -4.10
C THR A 113 0.12 -10.70 -4.17
N ILE A 114 0.58 -9.55 -4.63
CA ILE A 114 -0.24 -8.34 -4.76
C ILE A 114 -0.22 -7.91 -6.22
N GLU A 115 -1.38 -7.77 -6.82
CA GLU A 115 -1.54 -7.21 -8.16
C GLU A 115 -1.67 -5.68 -8.04
N VAL A 116 -0.76 -4.96 -8.69
CA VAL A 116 -0.63 -3.50 -8.59
C VAL A 116 -1.00 -2.87 -9.92
N ASN A 117 -1.94 -1.94 -9.87
CA ASN A 117 -2.24 -1.04 -10.99
C ASN A 117 -1.97 0.39 -10.51
N THR A 118 -1.12 1.13 -11.23
CA THR A 118 -0.71 2.47 -10.82
C THR A 118 -0.15 3.27 -12.01
N SER A 119 0.25 4.50 -11.73
CA SER A 119 1.06 5.33 -12.61
C SER A 119 2.40 5.60 -11.96
N ILE A 120 3.45 5.62 -12.78
CA ILE A 120 4.79 6.01 -12.36
C ILE A 120 5.14 7.33 -13.04
N GLN A 121 5.37 8.36 -12.23
CA GLN A 121 5.79 9.68 -12.68
C GLN A 121 7.27 9.65 -13.07
N LEU A 122 7.55 10.14 -14.28
CA LEU A 122 8.90 10.29 -14.83
C LEU A 122 9.40 11.73 -14.61
N ASP A 123 10.71 11.92 -14.70
CA ASP A 123 11.37 13.23 -14.55
C ASP A 123 10.84 14.30 -15.54
N ASN A 124 10.39 13.88 -16.72
CA ASN A 124 9.80 14.77 -17.72
C ASN A 124 8.31 15.10 -17.46
N SER A 125 7.79 14.81 -16.26
CA SER A 125 6.40 15.01 -15.84
C SER A 125 5.35 14.21 -16.64
N ARG A 126 5.78 13.23 -17.44
CA ARG A 126 4.89 12.23 -18.03
C ARG A 126 4.77 11.02 -17.12
N TYR A 127 3.84 10.13 -17.46
CA TYR A 127 3.54 8.94 -16.66
C TYR A 127 3.68 7.66 -17.48
N LYS A 128 4.16 6.60 -16.82
CA LYS A 128 4.02 5.22 -17.28
C LYS A 128 2.82 4.59 -16.62
N ILE A 129 1.95 3.98 -17.41
CA ILE A 129 0.83 3.21 -16.88
C ILE A 129 1.29 1.79 -16.63
N LEU A 130 1.23 1.38 -15.36
CA LEU A 130 1.54 0.03 -14.95
C LEU A 130 0.25 -0.69 -14.61
N LYS A 131 -0.05 -1.77 -15.34
CA LYS A 131 -1.22 -2.62 -15.10
C LYS A 131 -0.79 -4.05 -14.84
N ASP A 132 -1.56 -4.73 -14.01
CA ASP A 132 -1.42 -6.16 -13.70
C ASP A 132 -0.02 -6.56 -13.20
N PHE A 133 0.71 -5.62 -12.60
CA PHE A 133 2.05 -5.90 -12.08
C PHE A 133 1.95 -6.76 -10.83
N LYS A 134 2.62 -7.90 -10.83
CA LYS A 134 2.60 -8.83 -9.71
C LYS A 134 3.77 -8.57 -8.78
N LEU A 135 3.49 -7.91 -7.66
CA LEU A 135 4.39 -7.87 -6.52
C LEU A 135 4.39 -9.23 -5.83
N ASP A 136 5.21 -10.15 -6.32
CA ASP A 136 5.21 -11.54 -5.88
C ASP A 136 6.27 -11.80 -4.81
N ARG A 137 5.80 -12.13 -3.60
CA ARG A 137 6.61 -12.55 -2.45
C ARG A 137 6.36 -14.00 -2.05
N ASN A 138 5.62 -14.76 -2.85
CA ASN A 138 5.34 -16.15 -2.59
C ASN A 138 6.54 -17.03 -2.97
N ALA A 139 7.49 -17.19 -2.05
CA ALA A 139 8.72 -17.94 -2.26
C ALA A 139 8.93 -18.98 -1.15
N SER A 140 9.47 -20.14 -1.51
CA SER A 140 9.83 -21.19 -0.55
C SER A 140 11.19 -20.94 0.10
N THR A 141 12.10 -20.22 -0.57
CA THR A 141 13.44 -19.88 -0.07
C THR A 141 13.84 -18.43 -0.39
N PRO A 142 14.81 -17.82 0.31
CA PRO A 142 15.34 -16.51 -0.05
C PRO A 142 15.91 -16.43 -1.47
N GLU A 143 16.49 -17.52 -1.99
CA GLU A 143 17.06 -17.57 -3.33
C GLU A 143 15.96 -17.46 -4.39
N THR A 144 14.86 -18.22 -4.25
CA THR A 144 13.71 -18.11 -5.16
C THR A 144 13.02 -16.75 -5.07
N LEU A 145 13.04 -16.11 -3.89
CA LEU A 145 12.57 -14.73 -3.77
C LEU A 145 13.51 -13.74 -4.47
N THR A 146 14.82 -13.95 -4.37
CA THR A 146 15.84 -13.13 -5.04
C THR A 146 15.59 -13.10 -6.55
N ASP A 147 15.37 -14.28 -7.15
CA ASP A 147 15.12 -14.39 -8.59
C ASP A 147 13.87 -13.59 -9.00
N LYS A 148 12.79 -13.68 -8.21
CA LYS A 148 11.56 -12.89 -8.44
C LYS A 148 11.80 -11.39 -8.31
N LEU A 149 12.58 -10.94 -7.34
CA LEU A 149 12.85 -9.51 -7.15
C LEU A 149 13.69 -8.94 -8.29
N ILE A 150 14.65 -9.72 -8.80
CA ILE A 150 15.45 -9.34 -9.98
C ILE A 150 14.54 -9.23 -11.21
N GLU A 151 13.69 -10.22 -11.47
CA GLU A 151 12.74 -10.19 -12.60
C GLU A 151 11.81 -8.95 -12.55
N GLN A 152 11.29 -8.63 -11.36
CA GLN A 152 10.45 -7.44 -11.15
C GLN A 152 11.20 -6.13 -11.34
N ASP A 153 12.47 -6.06 -10.92
CA ASP A 153 13.34 -4.89 -11.13
C ASP A 153 13.76 -4.72 -12.59
N ASP A 154 14.10 -5.82 -13.27
CA ASP A 154 14.39 -5.85 -14.71
C ASP A 154 13.19 -5.38 -15.52
N PHE A 155 11.97 -5.84 -15.17
CA PHE A 155 10.74 -5.37 -15.79
C PHE A 155 10.54 -3.86 -15.58
N LEU A 156 10.82 -3.34 -14.37
CA LEU A 156 10.71 -1.92 -14.11
C LEU A 156 11.74 -1.12 -14.93
N GLU A 157 12.99 -1.58 -14.98
CA GLU A 157 14.05 -0.99 -15.81
C GLU A 157 13.60 -0.91 -17.28
N GLU A 158 13.06 -2.00 -17.84
CA GLU A 158 12.53 -2.01 -19.21
C GLU A 158 11.36 -1.04 -19.41
N LEU A 159 10.41 -0.99 -18.46
CA LEU A 159 9.24 -0.11 -18.54
C LEU A 159 9.62 1.37 -18.49
N ILE A 160 10.60 1.73 -17.66
CA ILE A 160 11.01 3.11 -17.44
C ILE A 160 11.98 3.57 -18.55
N ASP A 161 13.04 2.80 -18.81
CA ASP A 161 14.16 3.26 -19.63
C ASP A 161 14.04 2.88 -21.11
N LEU A 162 13.44 1.74 -21.43
CA LEU A 162 13.45 1.18 -22.79
C LEU A 162 12.13 1.41 -23.54
N ASN A 163 11.02 1.35 -22.83
CA ASN A 163 9.72 1.64 -23.40
C ASN A 163 9.59 3.15 -23.65
N GLN A 164 9.14 3.58 -24.84
CA GLN A 164 8.99 5.00 -25.18
C GLN A 164 7.58 5.54 -24.89
N GLU A 165 6.59 4.66 -24.74
CA GLU A 165 5.20 5.04 -24.51
C GLU A 165 5.02 5.65 -23.13
N SER A 166 4.35 6.78 -23.08
CA SER A 166 4.01 7.46 -21.83
C SER A 166 2.76 8.30 -22.06
N VAL A 167 2.07 8.64 -21.00
CA VAL A 167 0.83 9.44 -21.04
C VAL A 167 1.00 10.75 -20.29
N GLU A 168 0.14 11.71 -20.59
CA GLU A 168 0.13 13.03 -19.93
C GLU A 168 -0.63 13.00 -18.61
N THR A 169 -1.65 12.15 -18.49
CA THR A 169 -2.50 12.05 -17.31
C THR A 169 -2.34 10.67 -16.66
N PRO A 170 -2.10 10.60 -15.34
CA PRO A 170 -2.01 9.33 -14.65
C PRO A 170 -3.39 8.67 -14.51
N LEU A 171 -3.40 7.41 -14.08
CA LEU A 171 -4.60 6.78 -13.53
C LEU A 171 -5.10 7.58 -12.31
N THR A 172 -6.42 7.67 -12.17
CA THR A 172 -7.05 8.30 -11.01
C THR A 172 -6.71 7.59 -9.70
N PHE A 173 -6.56 6.27 -9.75
CA PHE A 173 -6.32 5.43 -8.58
C PHE A 173 -5.06 4.58 -8.73
N THR A 174 -4.33 4.45 -7.64
CA THR A 174 -3.45 3.30 -7.40
C THR A 174 -4.26 2.21 -6.72
N SER A 175 -4.11 0.96 -7.16
CA SER A 175 -4.78 -0.20 -6.57
C SER A 175 -3.80 -1.29 -6.18
N PHE A 176 -4.02 -1.89 -5.02
CA PHE A 176 -3.37 -3.10 -4.53
C PHE A 176 -4.42 -4.19 -4.33
N GLU A 177 -4.41 -5.22 -5.17
CA GLU A 177 -5.24 -6.41 -4.97
C GLU A 177 -4.43 -7.53 -4.35
N TYR A 178 -4.78 -7.90 -3.12
CA TYR A 178 -4.15 -8.98 -2.38
C TYR A 178 -4.76 -10.31 -2.80
N ILE A 179 -3.94 -11.21 -3.35
CA ILE A 179 -4.35 -12.56 -3.71
C ILE A 179 -4.24 -13.46 -2.47
N ALA A 180 -5.39 -13.89 -1.97
CA ALA A 180 -5.55 -14.54 -0.69
C ALA A 180 -5.73 -16.06 -0.83
N ASN A 181 -5.03 -16.83 0.00
CA ASN A 181 -5.40 -18.21 0.29
C ASN A 181 -6.46 -18.29 1.40
N GLU A 182 -6.93 -19.49 1.75
CA GLU A 182 -7.96 -19.70 2.79
C GLU A 182 -7.62 -19.01 4.13
N GLY A 183 -6.37 -19.10 4.59
CA GLY A 183 -5.92 -18.46 5.82
C GLY A 183 -5.89 -16.93 5.73
N ASN A 184 -5.55 -16.39 4.55
CA ASN A 184 -5.60 -14.96 4.28
C ASN A 184 -7.05 -14.45 4.22
N GLN A 185 -7.98 -15.23 3.65
CA GLN A 185 -9.40 -14.87 3.55
C GLN A 185 -10.03 -14.65 4.93
N ILE A 186 -9.71 -15.50 5.92
CA ILE A 186 -10.16 -15.32 7.31
C ILE A 186 -9.69 -13.97 7.87
N ARG A 187 -8.43 -13.60 7.62
CA ARG A 187 -7.84 -12.34 8.07
C ARG A 187 -8.47 -11.12 7.38
N ILE A 188 -8.79 -11.23 6.09
CA ILE A 188 -9.50 -10.18 5.33
C ILE A 188 -10.90 -9.96 5.91
N VAL A 189 -11.66 -11.04 6.17
CA VAL A 189 -12.99 -10.95 6.79
C VAL A 189 -12.93 -10.28 8.16
N ASN A 190 -11.97 -10.67 9.00
CA ASN A 190 -11.77 -10.04 10.32
C ASN A 190 -11.42 -8.55 10.20
N MET A 191 -10.60 -8.17 9.22
CA MET A 191 -10.26 -6.79 8.95
C MET A 191 -11.49 -5.98 8.49
N ILE A 192 -12.30 -6.50 7.56
CA ILE A 192 -13.52 -5.83 7.08
C ILE A 192 -14.55 -5.64 8.22
N GLY A 193 -14.66 -6.61 9.14
CA GLY A 193 -15.49 -6.46 10.33
C GLY A 193 -14.98 -5.41 11.32
N TYR A 194 -13.66 -5.17 11.34
CA TYR A 194 -13.02 -4.17 12.20
C TYR A 194 -13.06 -2.76 11.60
N ILE A 195 -12.91 -2.64 10.28
CA ILE A 195 -12.58 -1.36 9.64
C ILE A 195 -13.65 -0.27 9.82
N GLU A 196 -14.92 -0.66 9.90
CA GLU A 196 -16.02 0.29 10.16
C GLU A 196 -15.82 1.07 11.44
N SER A 197 -15.29 0.43 12.47
CA SER A 197 -15.07 1.07 13.77
C SER A 197 -13.90 2.05 13.77
N ILE A 198 -12.98 1.96 12.79
CA ILE A 198 -11.81 2.85 12.75
C ILE A 198 -11.95 4.03 11.79
N ILE A 199 -12.78 3.91 10.74
CA ILE A 199 -12.93 4.96 9.73
C ILE A 199 -13.24 6.34 10.32
N PRO A 200 -14.17 6.49 11.29
CA PRO A 200 -14.44 7.78 11.90
C PRO A 200 -13.19 8.44 12.52
N TYR A 201 -12.32 7.63 13.13
CA TYR A 201 -11.08 8.11 13.72
C TYR A 201 -10.04 8.49 12.65
N ILE A 202 -9.98 7.74 11.54
CA ILE A 202 -9.10 8.08 10.41
C ILE A 202 -9.48 9.46 9.86
N PHE A 203 -10.78 9.74 9.71
CA PHE A 203 -11.22 11.09 9.36
C PHE A 203 -10.74 12.10 10.39
N CYS A 204 -10.90 11.88 11.70
CA CYS A 204 -10.43 12.82 12.72
C CYS A 204 -8.93 13.18 12.59
N PHE A 205 -8.08 12.20 12.28
CA PHE A 205 -6.63 12.39 12.18
C PHE A 205 -6.15 12.89 10.82
N ASN A 206 -7.00 12.90 9.78
CA ASN A 206 -6.60 13.32 8.45
C ASN A 206 -7.64 14.24 7.79
N ASN A 207 -7.29 15.52 7.67
CA ASN A 207 -8.13 16.54 7.04
C ASN A 207 -8.17 16.49 5.51
N LYS A 208 -7.29 15.70 4.89
CA LYS A 208 -7.22 15.57 3.44
C LYS A 208 -8.13 14.46 2.91
N LEU A 209 -8.44 13.45 3.74
CA LEU A 209 -9.35 12.37 3.39
C LEU A 209 -10.79 12.89 3.30
N LYS A 210 -11.39 12.72 2.12
CA LYS A 210 -12.75 13.12 1.81
C LYS A 210 -13.72 11.95 1.94
N SER A 211 -13.37 10.77 1.41
CA SER A 211 -14.30 9.63 1.45
C SER A 211 -13.60 8.27 1.57
N VAL A 212 -14.34 7.31 2.14
CA VAL A 212 -13.96 5.90 2.17
C VAL A 212 -15.15 5.07 1.72
N LEU A 213 -14.95 4.25 0.69
CA LEU A 213 -15.94 3.30 0.18
C LEU A 213 -15.54 1.88 0.58
N ILE A 214 -16.42 1.16 1.26
CA ILE A 214 -16.28 -0.28 1.53
C ILE A 214 -17.31 -1.04 0.71
N ILE A 215 -16.85 -2.06 -0.01
CA ILE A 215 -17.72 -3.02 -0.72
C ILE A 215 -17.37 -4.44 -0.28
N ASP A 216 -18.39 -5.18 0.14
CA ASP A 216 -18.37 -6.63 0.38
C ASP A 216 -19.65 -7.23 -0.25
N GLU A 217 -19.73 -8.54 -0.39
CA GLU A 217 -20.82 -9.26 -1.08
C GLU A 217 -22.23 -8.83 -0.60
N LYS A 218 -22.34 -8.44 0.68
CA LYS A 218 -23.61 -8.12 1.34
C LYS A 218 -23.80 -6.63 1.66
N ARG A 219 -22.79 -5.80 1.44
CA ARG A 219 -22.79 -4.42 1.93
C ARG A 219 -22.00 -3.48 1.04
N LYS A 220 -22.51 -2.26 0.93
CA LYS A 220 -21.82 -1.11 0.37
C LYS A 220 -21.96 0.02 1.37
N ASP A 221 -20.87 0.37 2.02
CA ASP A 221 -20.83 1.48 2.98
C ASP A 221 -19.97 2.60 2.43
N PHE A 222 -20.57 3.77 2.30
CA PHE A 222 -19.88 4.98 1.87
C PHE A 222 -19.80 5.95 3.03
N PHE A 223 -18.58 6.29 3.43
CA PHE A 223 -18.29 7.30 4.43
C PHE A 223 -17.76 8.56 3.77
N GLU A 224 -18.29 9.71 4.18
CA GLU A 224 -17.84 11.02 3.67
C GLU A 224 -17.63 12.01 4.80
N ARG A 225 -16.55 12.78 4.71
CA ARG A 225 -16.26 13.91 5.59
C ARG A 225 -17.20 15.06 5.26
N GLY A 226 -17.94 15.52 6.26
CA GLY A 226 -18.77 16.73 6.20
C GLY A 226 -18.03 17.97 6.73
N GLU A 227 -18.79 18.88 7.33
CA GLU A 227 -18.23 20.11 7.91
C GLU A 227 -17.34 19.79 9.12
N THR A 228 -16.22 20.50 9.23
CA THR A 228 -15.32 20.42 10.39
C THR A 228 -15.45 21.70 11.20
N LYS A 229 -15.87 21.58 12.46
CA LYS A 229 -15.97 22.67 13.44
C LYS A 229 -14.93 22.48 14.54
N GLN A 230 -14.80 23.47 15.42
CA GLN A 230 -13.76 23.52 16.45
C GLN A 230 -13.85 22.37 17.47
N ASP A 231 -15.06 21.87 17.73
CA ASP A 231 -15.38 20.87 18.75
C ASP A 231 -15.78 19.50 18.18
N HIS A 232 -16.16 19.44 16.90
CA HIS A 232 -16.61 18.21 16.25
C HIS A 232 -16.39 18.20 14.74
N ILE A 233 -16.29 16.99 14.20
CA ILE A 233 -16.31 16.71 12.77
C ILE A 233 -17.62 16.00 12.43
N GLU A 234 -18.30 16.46 11.39
CA GLU A 234 -19.40 15.73 10.78
C GLU A 234 -18.85 14.65 9.84
N ILE A 235 -19.39 13.44 9.97
CA ILE A 235 -19.13 12.32 9.08
C ILE A 235 -20.47 11.72 8.70
N SER A 236 -20.69 11.41 7.43
CA SER A 236 -21.85 10.65 7.00
C SER A 236 -21.47 9.20 6.71
N LYS A 237 -22.38 8.27 7.03
CA LYS A 237 -22.35 6.88 6.53
C LYS A 237 -23.65 6.65 5.77
N ASN A 238 -23.57 6.34 4.47
CA ASN A 238 -24.74 6.08 3.62
C ASN A 238 -25.81 7.19 3.68
N ASN A 239 -25.37 8.46 3.68
CA ASN A 239 -26.20 9.68 3.83
C ASN A 239 -26.79 9.91 5.24
N GLU A 240 -26.43 9.12 6.24
CA GLU A 240 -26.77 9.39 7.63
C GLU A 240 -25.58 10.06 8.33
N SER A 241 -25.75 11.33 8.70
CA SER A 241 -24.72 12.11 9.41
C SER A 241 -24.64 11.76 10.89
N PHE A 242 -23.43 11.72 11.41
CA PHE A 242 -23.11 11.66 12.83
C PHE A 242 -21.90 12.55 13.12
N TYR A 243 -21.72 12.89 14.39
CA TYR A 243 -20.69 13.84 14.82
C TYR A 243 -19.69 13.16 15.73
N ILE A 244 -18.41 13.34 15.43
CA ILE A 244 -17.32 12.87 16.28
C ILE A 244 -16.71 14.08 16.99
N PRO A 245 -16.75 14.14 18.33
CA PRO A 245 -16.02 15.17 19.07
C PRO A 245 -14.52 15.02 18.81
N PHE A 246 -13.85 16.11 18.45
CA PHE A 246 -12.40 16.12 18.35
C PHE A 246 -11.85 17.49 18.75
N LEU A 247 -10.67 17.51 19.35
CA LEU A 247 -9.97 18.74 19.69
C LEU A 247 -9.04 19.08 18.53
N GLN A 248 -9.27 20.22 17.88
CA GLN A 248 -8.30 20.79 16.97
C GLN A 248 -7.22 21.47 17.82
N ASN A 249 -6.01 20.93 17.83
CA ASN A 249 -4.88 21.66 18.40
C ASN A 249 -4.54 22.79 17.40
N ASP A 250 -4.70 24.02 17.86
CA ASP A 250 -4.26 25.24 17.17
C ASP A 250 -2.75 25.21 16.85
#